data_AF-A0A432J3K2-F1
#
_entry.id   AF-A0A432J3K2-F1
#
_cell.length_a   1.000
_cell.length_b   1.000
_cell.length_c   1.000
_cell.angle_alpha   90.00
_cell.angle_beta   90.00
_cell.angle_gamma   90.00
#
_symmetry.space_group_name_H-M   'P 1'
#
loop_
_entity.id
_entity.type
_entity.pdbx_description
1 polymer ?
#
loop_
_entity_poly.entity_id
_entity_poly.type
_entity_poly.pdbx_seq_one_letter_code
_entity_poly.pdbx_strand_id
1 'polypeptide(L)'
;MTATPQPVAIASNVINVRGGPGTVYPVIGSMKKDEEALIIAKNKTGDWWQVKLSDDRTGWVGGSVVTTQGDVDSILLAKSIPTPPPSPTPAATPTPTAPAVDYVVKSIRLWGPVENGGGFDGPSLHCGNKRQLHALVLDSNGQPLNGVTLLGIYSHVEQVSGSFAPGVAAWVLGDGDGLKVIRDVDGSAVVSEIADGMVTDPARISDEAYIASGYCTDHDSCQALRDGNACHGHYSWDVTFQRTH
;
A
#
# COMPACT_ATOMS: atom_id res chain seq x y z
N MET A 1 20.81 -54.67 40.90
CA MET A 1 20.35 -53.28 40.74
C MET A 1 20.06 -53.09 39.26
N THR A 2 18.80 -52.98 38.87
CA THR A 2 18.44 -52.66 37.48
C THR A 2 18.77 -51.18 37.26
N ALA A 3 19.67 -50.87 36.33
CA ALA A 3 19.96 -49.49 35.96
C ALA A 3 18.67 -48.83 35.46
N THR A 4 18.34 -47.65 35.98
CA THR A 4 17.23 -46.84 35.45
C THR A 4 17.48 -46.59 33.96
N PRO A 5 16.54 -46.89 33.06
CA PRO A 5 16.74 -46.64 31.64
C PRO A 5 17.00 -45.15 31.41
N GLN A 6 18.02 -44.85 30.61
CA GLN A 6 18.34 -43.47 30.29
C GLN A 6 17.18 -42.83 29.51
N PRO A 7 16.84 -41.57 29.78
CA PRO A 7 15.73 -40.92 29.12
C PRO A 7 16.03 -40.69 27.63
N VAL A 8 15.09 -41.04 26.76
CA VAL A 8 15.20 -40.90 25.31
C VAL A 8 14.07 -40.02 24.76
N ALA A 9 14.38 -39.32 23.68
CA ALA A 9 13.43 -38.59 22.86
C ALA A 9 13.22 -39.37 21.55
N ILE A 10 11.96 -39.69 21.27
CA ILE A 10 11.52 -40.44 20.09
C ILE A 10 10.81 -39.49 19.16
N ALA A 11 11.32 -39.32 17.95
CA ALA A 11 10.77 -38.36 16.99
C ALA A 11 9.38 -38.78 16.48
N SER A 12 8.38 -37.93 16.66
CA SER A 12 6.99 -38.24 16.25
C SER A 12 6.82 -38.28 14.72
N ASN A 13 7.66 -37.55 13.99
CA ASN A 13 7.77 -37.51 12.52
C ASN A 13 9.23 -37.15 12.13
N VAL A 14 9.49 -36.80 10.87
CA VAL A 14 10.74 -36.12 10.49
C VAL A 14 10.78 -34.75 11.18
N ILE A 15 11.73 -34.57 12.09
CA ILE A 15 11.88 -33.36 12.89
C ILE A 15 13.23 -32.69 12.66
N ASN A 16 13.27 -31.38 12.92
CA ASN A 16 14.50 -30.61 12.86
C ASN A 16 15.27 -30.71 14.18
N VAL A 17 16.57 -30.98 14.07
CA VAL A 17 17.52 -30.84 15.17
C VAL A 17 18.19 -29.47 15.04
N ARG A 18 18.15 -28.68 16.11
CA ARG A 18 18.59 -27.27 16.10
C ARG A 18 19.84 -27.05 16.93
N GLY A 19 20.58 -25.98 16.64
CA GLY A 19 21.77 -25.59 17.39
C GLY A 19 21.50 -25.06 18.80
N GLY A 20 20.23 -24.78 19.15
CA GLY A 20 19.81 -24.28 20.45
C GLY A 20 18.30 -24.47 20.68
N PRO A 21 17.81 -24.25 21.92
CA PRO A 21 16.42 -24.43 22.29
C PRO A 21 15.57 -23.26 21.76
N GLY A 22 15.03 -23.42 20.55
CA GLY A 22 14.13 -22.45 19.93
C GLY A 22 14.16 -22.48 18.41
N THR A 23 13.12 -21.94 17.77
CA THR A 23 13.01 -21.88 16.30
C THR A 23 13.94 -20.84 15.66
N VAL A 24 14.46 -19.89 16.44
CA VAL A 24 15.46 -18.89 16.02
C VAL A 24 16.86 -19.49 15.81
N TYR A 25 17.12 -20.68 16.35
CA TYR A 25 18.40 -21.37 16.14
C TYR A 25 18.41 -22.12 14.81
N PRO A 26 19.57 -22.15 14.12
CA PRO A 26 19.70 -22.83 12.85
C PRO A 26 19.41 -24.33 13.01
N VAL A 27 18.84 -24.92 11.97
CA VAL A 27 18.72 -26.37 11.84
C VAL A 27 20.10 -26.92 11.51
N ILE A 28 20.60 -27.84 12.33
CA ILE A 28 21.94 -28.46 12.19
C ILE A 28 21.86 -29.93 11.77
N GLY A 29 20.64 -30.46 11.69
CA GLY A 29 20.34 -31.83 11.30
C GLY A 29 18.85 -32.12 11.39
N SER A 30 18.50 -33.39 11.24
CA SER A 30 17.14 -33.89 11.38
C SER A 30 17.15 -35.27 12.01
N MET A 31 16.04 -35.65 12.63
CA MET A 31 15.75 -37.03 13.06
C MET A 31 14.58 -37.55 12.23
N LYS A 32 14.63 -38.80 11.79
CA LYS A 32 13.54 -39.46 11.08
C LYS A 32 12.43 -39.84 12.05
N LYS A 33 11.24 -40.11 11.51
CA LYS A 33 10.13 -40.65 12.29
C LYS A 33 10.57 -41.92 13.04
N ASP A 34 10.20 -41.99 14.32
CA ASP A 34 10.49 -43.08 15.27
C ASP A 34 11.98 -43.27 15.57
N GLU A 35 12.85 -42.35 15.12
CA GLU A 35 14.26 -42.31 15.51
C GLU A 35 14.40 -41.85 16.96
N GLU A 36 15.28 -42.50 17.71
CA GLU A 36 15.53 -42.23 19.12
C GLU A 36 16.86 -41.50 19.30
N ALA A 37 16.87 -40.54 20.24
CA ALA A 37 18.10 -39.90 20.69
C ALA A 37 18.12 -39.78 22.22
N LEU A 38 19.30 -39.96 22.81
CA LEU A 38 19.49 -39.85 24.25
C LEU A 38 19.29 -38.40 24.71
N ILE A 39 18.42 -38.19 25.69
CA ILE A 39 18.24 -36.88 26.34
C ILE A 39 19.37 -36.69 27.35
N ILE A 40 20.16 -35.63 27.17
CA ILE A 40 21.33 -35.33 28.01
C ILE A 40 21.14 -34.08 28.86
N ALA A 41 20.24 -33.17 28.47
CA ALA A 41 19.90 -31.97 29.24
C ALA A 41 18.55 -31.38 28.79
N LYS A 42 18.04 -30.40 29.56
CA LYS A 42 16.88 -29.58 29.18
C LYS A 42 17.18 -28.09 29.28
N ASN A 43 16.40 -27.26 28.58
CA ASN A 43 16.47 -25.82 28.77
C ASN A 43 15.75 -25.40 30.08
N LYS A 44 15.88 -24.14 30.48
CA LYS A 44 15.33 -23.62 31.74
C LYS A 44 13.81 -23.81 31.87
N THR A 45 13.09 -23.72 30.76
CA THR A 45 11.63 -23.86 30.68
C THR A 45 11.16 -25.31 30.55
N GLY A 46 12.06 -26.25 30.22
CA GLY A 46 11.75 -27.69 30.10
C GLY A 46 10.99 -28.09 28.83
N ASP A 47 10.81 -27.18 27.87
CA ASP A 47 10.10 -27.40 26.61
C ASP A 47 11.04 -27.82 25.46
N TRP A 48 12.36 -27.78 25.67
CA TRP A 48 13.36 -28.26 24.72
C TRP A 48 14.33 -29.24 25.38
N TRP A 49 14.61 -30.32 24.67
CA TRP A 49 15.54 -31.36 25.06
C TRP A 49 16.84 -31.22 24.28
N GLN A 50 17.97 -31.17 24.98
CA GLN A 50 19.26 -31.38 24.37
C GLN A 50 19.47 -32.89 24.23
N VAL A 51 19.72 -33.32 23.01
CA VAL A 51 19.88 -34.73 22.67
C VAL A 51 21.28 -35.01 22.13
N LYS A 52 21.75 -36.23 22.36
CA LYS A 52 22.94 -36.77 21.72
C LYS A 52 22.52 -37.66 20.54
N LEU A 53 22.95 -37.27 19.34
CA LEU A 53 22.67 -37.96 18.09
C LEU A 53 23.59 -39.17 17.91
N SER A 54 23.25 -40.03 16.95
CA SER A 54 23.99 -41.25 16.61
C SER A 54 25.41 -40.98 16.10
N ASP A 55 25.68 -39.79 15.58
CA ASP A 55 27.00 -39.33 15.12
C ASP A 55 27.81 -38.58 16.20
N ASP A 56 27.44 -38.80 17.47
CA ASP A 56 28.01 -38.15 18.66
C ASP A 56 27.80 -36.62 18.75
N ARG A 57 27.18 -35.98 17.75
CA ARG A 57 26.83 -34.55 17.84
C ARG A 57 25.71 -34.34 18.85
N THR A 58 25.66 -33.12 19.40
CA THR A 58 24.56 -32.69 20.26
C THR A 58 23.71 -31.65 19.54
N GLY A 59 22.42 -31.69 19.81
CA GLY A 59 21.47 -30.74 19.25
C GLY A 59 20.23 -30.63 20.11
N TRP A 60 19.30 -29.79 19.68
CA TRP A 60 18.09 -29.47 20.43
C TRP A 60 16.84 -29.86 19.64
N VAL A 61 15.92 -30.54 20.32
CA VAL A 61 14.61 -30.92 19.78
C VAL A 61 13.50 -30.38 20.68
N GLY A 62 12.40 -29.94 20.07
CA GLY A 62 11.26 -29.41 20.80
C GLY A 62 10.46 -30.55 21.44
N GLY A 63 10.07 -30.39 22.70
CA GLY A 63 9.24 -31.36 23.42
C GLY A 63 7.88 -31.62 22.75
N SER A 64 7.38 -30.65 21.98
CA SER A 64 6.12 -30.80 21.23
C SER A 64 6.20 -31.72 20.01
N VAL A 65 7.40 -32.07 19.55
CA VAL A 65 7.61 -32.90 18.34
C VAL A 65 8.29 -34.24 18.64
N VAL A 66 8.49 -34.56 19.92
CA VAL A 66 9.04 -35.83 20.38
C VAL A 66 8.15 -36.44 21.46
N THR A 67 8.12 -37.76 21.52
CA THR A 67 7.65 -38.49 22.71
C THR A 67 8.85 -38.80 23.58
N THR A 68 8.75 -38.60 24.89
CA THR A 68 9.84 -38.94 25.81
C THR A 68 9.57 -40.26 26.53
N GLN A 69 10.62 -41.03 26.79
CA GLN A 69 10.56 -42.28 27.55
C GLN A 69 11.69 -42.29 28.58
N GLY A 70 11.41 -42.73 29.80
CA GLY A 70 12.36 -42.72 30.94
C GLY A 70 12.13 -41.55 31.90
N ASP A 71 13.03 -41.40 32.88
CA ASP A 71 12.95 -40.34 33.89
C ASP A 71 13.49 -39.01 33.34
N VAL A 72 12.59 -38.21 32.76
CA VAL A 72 12.91 -36.86 32.26
C VAL A 72 12.87 -35.78 33.33
N ASP A 73 12.25 -36.05 34.48
CA ASP A 73 12.14 -35.08 35.58
C ASP A 73 13.51 -34.84 36.22
N SER A 74 14.29 -35.91 36.37
CA SER A 74 15.67 -35.88 36.89
C SER A 74 16.71 -35.33 35.90
N ILE A 75 16.33 -34.98 34.66
CA ILE A 75 17.25 -34.38 33.70
C ILE A 75 17.68 -32.98 34.13
N LEU A 76 18.99 -32.77 34.15
CA LEU A 76 19.61 -31.50 34.52
C LEU A 76 19.46 -30.44 33.43
N LEU A 77 19.54 -29.17 33.85
CA LEU A 77 19.61 -28.04 32.92
C LEU A 77 20.91 -28.07 32.12
N ALA A 78 20.84 -27.66 30.86
CA ALA A 78 22.03 -27.50 30.02
C ALA A 78 22.97 -26.44 30.62
N LYS A 79 24.26 -26.78 30.74
CA LYS A 79 25.29 -25.91 31.33
C LYS A 79 25.53 -24.62 30.54
N SER A 80 25.33 -24.67 29.23
CA SER A 80 25.48 -23.54 28.33
C SER A 80 24.57 -23.71 27.11
N ILE A 81 23.84 -22.66 26.77
CA ILE A 81 23.07 -22.55 25.53
C ILE A 81 23.78 -21.50 24.67
N PRO A 82 24.10 -21.80 23.39
CA PRO A 82 24.66 -20.80 22.49
C PRO A 82 23.75 -19.58 22.41
N THR A 83 24.31 -18.37 22.32
CA THR A 83 23.50 -17.18 21.99
C THR A 83 22.87 -17.39 20.61
N PRO A 84 21.56 -17.10 20.42
CA PRO A 84 20.97 -17.22 19.09
C PRO A 84 21.73 -16.30 18.12
N PRO A 85 21.96 -16.73 16.87
CA PRO A 85 22.53 -15.85 15.87
C PRO A 85 21.65 -14.60 15.73
N PRO A 86 22.22 -13.43 15.40
CA PRO A 86 21.42 -12.26 15.09
C PRO A 86 20.39 -12.67 14.04
N SER A 87 19.11 -12.41 14.33
CA SER A 87 18.05 -12.65 13.35
C SER A 87 18.45 -11.93 12.06
N PRO A 88 18.35 -12.57 10.88
CA PRO A 88 18.44 -11.81 9.65
C PRO A 88 17.38 -10.72 9.74
N THR A 89 17.80 -9.46 9.64
CA THR A 89 16.89 -8.36 9.31
C THR A 89 16.10 -8.85 8.09
N PRO A 90 14.76 -8.81 8.08
CA PRO A 90 14.01 -9.19 6.88
C PRO A 90 14.59 -8.38 5.71
N ALA A 91 15.23 -9.07 4.76
CA ALA A 91 15.47 -8.47 3.47
C ALA A 91 14.08 -8.08 2.97
N ALA A 92 13.88 -6.80 2.65
CA ALA A 92 12.63 -6.37 2.06
C ALA A 92 12.34 -7.29 0.88
N THR A 93 11.24 -8.05 0.96
CA THR A 93 10.65 -8.68 -0.22
C THR A 93 10.54 -7.56 -1.26
N PRO A 94 11.00 -7.73 -2.51
CA PRO A 94 10.76 -6.70 -3.51
C PRO A 94 9.25 -6.53 -3.56
N THR A 95 8.77 -5.36 -3.12
CA THR A 95 7.39 -4.94 -3.37
C THR A 95 7.16 -5.16 -4.86
N PRO A 96 6.07 -5.83 -5.28
CA PRO A 96 5.74 -5.88 -6.70
C PRO A 96 5.78 -4.45 -7.21
N THR A 97 6.73 -4.14 -8.09
CA THR A 97 6.81 -2.82 -8.71
C THR A 97 5.49 -2.64 -9.42
N ALA A 98 4.60 -1.79 -8.88
CA ALA A 98 3.43 -1.34 -9.61
C ALA A 98 3.90 -0.89 -11.00
N PRO A 99 3.14 -1.15 -12.08
CA PRO A 99 3.51 -0.68 -13.41
C PRO A 99 3.96 0.78 -13.31
N ALA A 100 5.08 1.11 -13.95
CA ALA A 100 5.51 2.50 -14.01
C ALA A 100 4.35 3.32 -14.58
N VAL A 101 3.86 4.28 -13.80
CA VAL A 101 2.80 5.18 -14.24
C VAL A 101 3.46 6.15 -15.20
N ASP A 102 2.98 6.23 -16.43
CA ASP A 102 3.52 7.13 -17.45
C ASP A 102 3.05 8.57 -17.22
N TYR A 103 1.82 8.76 -16.73
CA TYR A 103 1.23 10.07 -16.43
C TYR A 103 0.62 10.10 -15.02
N VAL A 104 1.11 11.01 -14.18
CA VAL A 104 0.62 11.24 -12.81
C VAL A 104 -0.26 12.50 -12.74
N VAL A 105 -1.23 12.52 -11.83
CA VAL A 105 -2.06 13.69 -11.53
C VAL A 105 -1.28 14.60 -10.58
N LYS A 106 -0.98 15.82 -11.03
CA LYS A 106 -0.27 16.82 -10.23
C LYS A 106 -1.21 17.68 -9.40
N SER A 107 -2.39 17.97 -9.93
CA SER A 107 -3.39 18.78 -9.25
C SER A 107 -4.78 18.59 -9.85
N ILE A 108 -5.79 18.72 -9.00
CA ILE A 108 -7.20 18.89 -9.37
C ILE A 108 -7.65 20.16 -8.62
N ARG A 109 -8.09 21.18 -9.36
CA ARG A 109 -8.38 22.51 -8.80
C ARG A 109 -9.75 22.98 -9.23
N LEU A 110 -10.61 23.28 -8.26
CA LEU A 110 -11.87 23.96 -8.49
C LEU A 110 -11.62 25.44 -8.83
N TRP A 111 -12.35 25.96 -9.81
CA TRP A 111 -12.29 27.38 -10.18
C TRP A 111 -13.09 28.22 -9.21
N GLY A 112 -12.52 29.36 -8.78
CA GLY A 112 -13.23 30.29 -7.92
C GLY A 112 -14.39 31.01 -8.62
N PRO A 113 -15.29 31.69 -7.87
CA PRO A 113 -16.46 32.37 -8.43
C PRO A 113 -16.12 33.32 -9.58
N VAL A 114 -15.05 34.13 -9.44
CA VAL A 114 -14.64 35.11 -10.45
C VAL A 114 -14.13 34.43 -11.73
N GLU A 115 -13.33 33.37 -11.59
CA GLU A 115 -12.84 32.58 -12.74
C GLU A 115 -14.00 31.94 -13.49
N ASN A 116 -15.03 31.53 -12.74
CA ASN A 116 -16.27 30.97 -13.25
C ASN A 116 -17.22 32.01 -13.89
N GLY A 117 -16.82 33.29 -13.91
CA GLY A 117 -17.57 34.41 -14.49
C GLY A 117 -18.63 35.02 -13.56
N GLY A 118 -18.53 34.71 -12.27
CA GLY A 118 -19.33 35.25 -11.19
C GLY A 118 -18.53 36.18 -10.28
N GLY A 119 -18.85 36.16 -8.99
CA GLY A 119 -18.21 37.02 -7.99
C GLY A 119 -19.04 37.15 -6.72
N PHE A 120 -18.71 38.14 -5.90
CA PHE A 120 -19.43 38.44 -4.67
C PHE A 120 -19.99 39.88 -4.71
N ASP A 121 -21.23 40.06 -4.27
CA ASP A 121 -21.83 41.35 -3.96
C ASP A 121 -22.18 41.39 -2.47
N GLY A 122 -21.27 41.94 -1.66
CA GLY A 122 -21.29 41.79 -0.22
C GLY A 122 -21.27 40.30 0.18
N PRO A 123 -22.23 39.82 1.00
CA PRO A 123 -22.31 38.41 1.38
C PRO A 123 -22.91 37.51 0.30
N SER A 124 -23.43 38.08 -0.81
CA SER A 124 -24.14 37.32 -1.83
C SER A 124 -23.16 36.75 -2.86
N LEU A 125 -23.22 35.43 -3.07
CA LEU A 125 -22.46 34.73 -4.10
C LEU A 125 -23.20 34.75 -5.45
N HIS A 126 -22.50 35.19 -6.48
CA HIS A 126 -22.91 35.04 -7.88
C HIS A 126 -22.06 33.94 -8.53
N CYS A 127 -22.72 32.88 -9.00
CA CYS A 127 -22.05 31.65 -9.45
C CYS A 127 -21.32 31.76 -10.78
N GLY A 128 -21.67 32.74 -11.60
CA GLY A 128 -21.32 32.72 -13.03
C GLY A 128 -22.07 31.61 -13.76
N ASN A 129 -21.71 31.39 -15.03
CA ASN A 129 -22.40 30.45 -15.92
C ASN A 129 -21.49 29.34 -16.46
N LYS A 130 -20.21 29.34 -16.09
CA LYS A 130 -19.24 28.38 -16.63
C LYS A 130 -19.40 27.02 -15.97
N ARG A 131 -19.03 26.01 -16.76
CA ARG A 131 -19.00 24.58 -16.43
C ARG A 131 -17.93 23.91 -17.28
N GLN A 132 -16.70 24.37 -17.11
CA GLN A 132 -15.57 23.97 -17.95
C GLN A 132 -14.74 22.92 -17.22
N LEU A 133 -14.21 21.96 -17.97
CA LEU A 133 -13.14 21.10 -17.49
C LEU A 133 -11.95 21.28 -18.42
N HIS A 134 -10.86 21.80 -17.86
CA HIS A 134 -9.59 21.93 -18.56
C HIS A 134 -8.61 20.90 -18.02
N ALA A 135 -7.93 20.21 -18.92
CA ALA A 135 -6.85 19.30 -18.59
C ALA A 135 -5.56 19.77 -19.25
N LEU A 136 -4.61 20.23 -18.41
CA LEU A 136 -3.24 20.52 -18.81
C LEU A 136 -2.41 19.24 -18.74
N VAL A 137 -1.69 18.93 -19.81
CA VAL A 137 -0.71 17.85 -19.85
C VAL A 137 0.68 18.46 -19.97
N LEU A 138 1.58 18.01 -19.10
CA LEU A 138 2.97 18.42 -19.04
C LEU A 138 3.91 17.26 -19.40
N ASP A 139 5.04 17.56 -20.02
CA ASP A 139 6.15 16.62 -20.17
C ASP A 139 6.89 16.39 -18.83
N SER A 140 7.92 15.53 -18.85
CA SER A 140 8.70 15.21 -17.66
C SER A 140 9.49 16.41 -17.09
N ASN A 141 9.70 17.47 -17.87
CA ASN A 141 10.34 18.72 -17.46
C ASN A 141 9.33 19.79 -17.01
N GLY A 142 8.03 19.47 -16.98
CA GLY A 142 6.97 20.40 -16.60
C GLY A 142 6.57 21.39 -17.68
N GLN A 143 6.92 21.15 -18.95
CA GLN A 143 6.52 21.98 -20.08
C GLN A 143 5.20 21.48 -20.69
N PRO A 144 4.34 22.37 -21.23
CA PRO A 144 3.10 21.96 -21.88
C PRO A 144 3.34 20.98 -23.04
N LEU A 145 2.64 19.84 -23.01
CA LEU A 145 2.80 18.75 -23.98
C LEU A 145 1.52 18.59 -24.82
N ASN A 146 1.63 18.87 -26.11
CA ASN A 146 0.52 18.71 -27.08
C ASN A 146 0.49 17.29 -27.65
N GLY A 147 -0.69 16.84 -28.09
CA GLY A 147 -0.86 15.58 -28.83
C GLY A 147 -1.19 14.36 -27.96
N VAL A 148 -1.27 14.52 -26.64
CA VAL A 148 -1.62 13.44 -25.71
C VAL A 148 -3.13 13.27 -25.67
N THR A 149 -3.62 12.03 -25.78
CA THR A 149 -5.07 11.76 -25.75
C THR A 149 -5.55 11.48 -24.33
N LEU A 150 -6.50 12.29 -23.86
CA LEU A 150 -7.23 12.10 -22.61
C LEU A 150 -8.61 11.51 -22.87
N LEU A 151 -9.11 10.75 -21.91
CA LEU A 151 -10.46 10.20 -21.90
C LEU A 151 -11.23 10.72 -20.69
N GLY A 152 -12.39 11.33 -20.94
CA GLY A 152 -13.47 11.49 -19.97
C GLY A 152 -14.06 10.14 -19.63
N ILE A 153 -13.87 9.69 -18.39
CA ILE A 153 -14.20 8.34 -17.92
C ILE A 153 -15.72 8.11 -17.94
N TYR A 154 -16.50 9.13 -17.56
CA TYR A 154 -17.95 9.03 -17.48
C TYR A 154 -18.62 9.59 -18.73
N SER A 155 -18.05 10.65 -19.32
CA SER A 155 -18.57 11.21 -20.57
C SER A 155 -18.25 10.36 -21.80
N HIS A 156 -17.23 9.50 -21.71
CA HIS A 156 -16.65 8.74 -22.83
C HIS A 156 -16.15 9.63 -23.99
N VAL A 157 -15.87 10.89 -23.70
CA VAL A 157 -15.35 11.84 -24.67
C VAL A 157 -13.83 11.81 -24.64
N GLU A 158 -13.20 11.61 -25.79
CA GLU A 158 -11.76 11.78 -25.95
C GLU A 158 -11.42 13.21 -26.37
N GLN A 159 -10.35 13.75 -25.80
CA GLN A 159 -9.81 15.07 -26.14
C GLN A 159 -8.29 14.98 -26.25
N VAL A 160 -7.70 15.88 -27.05
CA VAL A 160 -6.26 15.88 -27.29
C VAL A 160 -5.65 17.15 -26.68
N SER A 161 -4.61 17.00 -25.86
CA SER A 161 -3.90 18.13 -25.29
C SER A 161 -3.35 19.05 -26.38
N GLY A 162 -3.43 20.37 -26.18
CA GLY A 162 -3.09 21.34 -27.21
C GLY A 162 -4.27 21.81 -28.07
N SER A 163 -5.44 21.17 -27.98
CA SER A 163 -6.61 21.55 -28.77
C SER A 163 -7.25 22.88 -28.35
N PHE A 164 -7.02 23.30 -27.10
CA PHE A 164 -7.56 24.55 -26.55
C PHE A 164 -6.48 25.63 -26.36
N ALA A 165 -5.38 25.26 -25.72
CA ALA A 165 -4.18 26.08 -25.48
C ALA A 165 -2.96 25.15 -25.40
N PRO A 166 -1.71 25.64 -25.43
CA PRO A 166 -0.53 24.78 -25.29
C PRO A 166 -0.65 23.85 -24.07
N GLY A 167 -0.59 22.54 -24.31
CA GLY A 167 -0.77 21.45 -23.35
C GLY A 167 -2.19 21.24 -22.85
N VAL A 168 -3.15 22.11 -23.19
CA VAL A 168 -4.50 22.08 -22.61
C VAL A 168 -5.51 21.50 -23.60
N ALA A 169 -6.29 20.53 -23.13
CA ALA A 169 -7.54 20.12 -23.73
C ALA A 169 -8.71 20.63 -22.86
N ALA A 170 -9.85 20.95 -23.47
CA ALA A 170 -11.00 21.49 -22.75
C ALA A 170 -12.33 20.92 -23.28
N TRP A 171 -13.29 20.71 -22.38
CA TRP A 171 -14.67 20.38 -22.74
C TRP A 171 -15.66 20.90 -21.70
N VAL A 172 -16.93 20.86 -22.09
CA VAL A 172 -18.04 21.22 -21.21
C VAL A 172 -18.22 20.11 -20.18
N LEU A 173 -18.13 20.48 -18.91
CA LEU A 173 -18.44 19.62 -17.79
C LEU A 173 -19.96 19.55 -17.61
N GLY A 174 -20.55 18.37 -17.75
CA GLY A 174 -21.95 18.11 -17.42
C GLY A 174 -22.14 18.03 -15.90
N ASP A 175 -22.71 16.93 -15.42
CA ASP A 175 -22.88 16.68 -13.97
C ASP A 175 -21.54 16.40 -13.26
N GLY A 176 -20.54 15.97 -14.03
CA GLY A 176 -19.17 15.71 -13.59
C GLY A 176 -18.44 14.79 -14.56
N ASP A 177 -17.15 14.61 -14.35
CA ASP A 177 -16.33 13.64 -15.08
C ASP A 177 -15.16 13.14 -14.22
N GLY A 178 -14.53 12.07 -14.69
CA GLY A 178 -13.20 11.64 -14.29
C GLY A 178 -12.29 11.63 -15.51
N LEU A 179 -10.98 11.72 -15.33
CA LEU A 179 -10.01 11.77 -16.41
C LEU A 179 -8.84 10.84 -16.23
N LYS A 180 -8.35 10.35 -17.37
CA LYS A 180 -7.06 9.70 -17.49
C LYS A 180 -6.46 9.95 -18.86
N VAL A 181 -5.14 9.85 -18.95
CA VAL A 181 -4.44 9.74 -20.22
C VAL A 181 -4.57 8.30 -20.73
N ILE A 182 -4.88 8.14 -22.02
CA ILE A 182 -5.02 6.81 -22.64
C ILE A 182 -4.01 6.55 -23.75
N ARG A 183 -3.47 7.61 -24.39
CA ARG A 183 -2.43 7.49 -25.41
C ARG A 183 -1.46 8.66 -25.35
N ASP A 184 -0.18 8.36 -25.55
CA ASP A 184 0.89 9.34 -25.66
C ASP A 184 0.92 10.01 -27.05
N VAL A 185 1.85 10.95 -27.24
CA VAL A 185 2.03 11.74 -28.48
C VAL A 185 2.28 10.90 -29.73
N ASP A 186 2.84 9.70 -29.58
CA ASP A 186 3.10 8.75 -30.65
C ASP A 186 1.92 7.79 -30.92
N GLY A 187 0.84 7.92 -30.13
CA GLY A 187 -0.35 7.09 -30.20
C GLY A 187 -0.25 5.78 -29.39
N SER A 188 0.88 5.51 -28.73
CA SER A 188 1.03 4.33 -27.87
C SER A 188 0.16 4.43 -26.63
N ALA A 189 -0.41 3.31 -26.22
CA ALA A 189 -1.18 3.22 -24.98
C ALA A 189 -0.28 3.45 -23.76
N VAL A 190 -0.84 4.08 -22.72
CA VAL A 190 -0.12 4.43 -21.50
C VAL A 190 -0.84 3.99 -20.23
N VAL A 191 -0.09 3.92 -19.13
CA VAL A 191 -0.59 3.81 -17.77
C VAL A 191 -0.72 5.22 -17.19
N SER A 192 -1.93 5.60 -16.79
CA SER A 192 -2.22 6.92 -16.21
C SER A 192 -2.86 6.76 -14.84
N GLU A 193 -2.51 7.64 -13.91
CA GLU A 193 -3.37 7.93 -12.77
C GLU A 193 -4.72 8.47 -13.23
N ILE A 194 -5.71 8.39 -12.34
CA ILE A 194 -7.05 8.89 -12.58
C ILE A 194 -7.25 10.16 -11.77
N ALA A 195 -7.62 11.25 -12.44
CA ALA A 195 -8.18 12.44 -11.78
C ALA A 195 -9.69 12.26 -11.69
N ASP A 196 -10.26 12.24 -10.49
CA ASP A 196 -11.70 12.04 -10.28
C ASP A 196 -12.26 13.12 -9.35
N GLY A 197 -13.58 13.19 -9.21
CA GLY A 197 -14.27 14.12 -8.30
C GLY A 197 -14.53 15.50 -8.89
N MET A 198 -14.32 15.70 -10.19
CA MET A 198 -14.69 16.96 -10.87
C MET A 198 -16.18 16.94 -11.17
N VAL A 199 -16.95 17.50 -10.24
CA VAL A 199 -18.42 17.47 -10.26
C VAL A 199 -18.99 18.89 -10.33
N THR A 200 -20.24 19.00 -10.78
CA THR A 200 -21.01 20.27 -10.73
C THR A 200 -22.16 20.24 -9.72
N ASP A 201 -22.34 19.12 -9.02
CA ASP A 201 -23.22 19.00 -7.86
C ASP A 201 -22.51 19.52 -6.59
N PRO A 202 -23.00 20.59 -5.96
CA PRO A 202 -22.36 21.19 -4.79
C PRO A 202 -22.27 20.22 -3.60
N ALA A 203 -23.23 19.31 -3.46
CA ALA A 203 -23.25 18.34 -2.36
C ALA A 203 -22.04 17.38 -2.39
N ARG A 204 -21.38 17.27 -3.54
CA ARG A 204 -20.26 16.34 -3.79
C ARG A 204 -18.89 17.03 -3.81
N ILE A 205 -18.83 18.35 -3.65
CA ILE A 205 -17.57 19.10 -3.61
C ILE A 205 -17.08 19.17 -2.16
N SER A 206 -15.80 18.88 -1.93
CA SER A 206 -15.19 18.89 -0.59
C SER A 206 -14.98 20.29 -0.03
N ASP A 207 -14.87 20.41 1.30
CA ASP A 207 -14.55 21.69 1.95
C ASP A 207 -13.21 22.22 1.46
N GLU A 208 -12.21 21.35 1.32
CA GLU A 208 -10.88 21.73 0.83
C GLU A 208 -10.94 22.36 -0.56
N ALA A 209 -11.71 21.77 -1.48
CA ALA A 209 -11.87 22.33 -2.82
C ALA A 209 -12.60 23.69 -2.78
N TYR A 210 -13.66 23.82 -1.98
CA TYR A 210 -14.39 25.08 -1.88
C TYR A 210 -13.60 26.20 -1.19
N ILE A 211 -12.90 25.89 -0.11
CA ILE A 211 -12.07 26.85 0.63
C ILE A 211 -10.90 27.29 -0.25
N ALA A 212 -10.22 26.35 -0.92
CA ALA A 212 -9.09 26.66 -1.80
C ALA A 212 -9.50 27.51 -3.02
N SER A 213 -10.74 27.40 -3.48
CA SER A 213 -11.28 28.18 -4.60
C SER A 213 -12.02 29.46 -4.16
N GLY A 214 -12.23 29.66 -2.85
CA GLY A 214 -12.82 30.86 -2.29
C GLY A 214 -14.34 30.96 -2.43
N TYR A 215 -15.06 29.85 -2.52
CA TYR A 215 -16.54 29.87 -2.42
C TYR A 215 -17.00 30.05 -0.97
N CYS A 216 -16.25 29.50 -0.01
CA CYS A 216 -16.49 29.57 1.43
C CYS A 216 -15.15 29.71 2.19
N THR A 217 -15.21 29.94 3.50
CA THR A 217 -14.03 30.19 4.34
C THR A 217 -13.76 29.09 5.35
N ASP A 218 -14.77 28.30 5.69
CA ASP A 218 -14.75 27.28 6.74
C ASP A 218 -15.85 26.24 6.50
N HIS A 219 -15.82 25.15 7.26
CA HIS A 219 -16.77 24.05 7.16
C HIS A 219 -18.24 24.51 7.16
N ASP A 220 -18.60 25.42 8.08
CA ASP A 220 -20.00 25.86 8.25
C ASP A 220 -20.49 26.65 7.05
N SER A 221 -19.66 27.57 6.53
CA SER A 221 -19.99 28.33 5.32
C SER A 221 -20.01 27.45 4.07
N CYS A 222 -19.16 26.41 3.98
CA CYS A 222 -19.23 25.44 2.89
C CYS A 222 -20.48 24.57 2.99
N GLN A 223 -20.86 24.15 4.20
CA GLN A 223 -22.07 23.37 4.43
C GLN A 223 -23.32 24.17 4.05
N ALA A 224 -23.37 25.46 4.38
CA ALA A 224 -24.47 26.34 3.97
C ALA A 224 -24.63 26.43 2.44
N LEU A 225 -23.52 26.42 1.68
CA LEU A 225 -23.58 26.36 0.21
C LEU A 225 -24.17 25.05 -0.29
N ARG A 226 -23.80 23.91 0.32
CA ARG A 226 -24.35 22.59 -0.03
C ARG A 226 -25.83 22.49 0.28
N ASP A 227 -26.23 22.90 1.48
CA ASP A 227 -27.62 22.86 1.93
C ASP A 227 -28.52 23.79 1.09
N GLY A 228 -27.97 24.92 0.63
CA GLY A 228 -28.63 25.85 -0.28
C GLY A 228 -28.61 25.44 -1.75
N ASN A 229 -27.96 24.31 -2.10
CA ASN A 229 -27.72 23.88 -3.49
C ASN A 229 -27.09 25.00 -4.36
N ALA A 230 -26.19 25.78 -3.77
CA ALA A 230 -25.60 26.94 -4.42
C ALA A 230 -24.78 26.54 -5.65
N CYS A 231 -24.93 27.30 -6.73
CA CYS A 231 -24.17 27.15 -7.98
C CYS A 231 -24.22 25.76 -8.62
N HIS A 232 -25.28 24.99 -8.34
CA HIS A 232 -25.51 23.69 -8.98
C HIS A 232 -25.42 23.80 -10.51
N GLY A 233 -24.60 22.94 -11.12
CA GLY A 233 -24.36 22.96 -12.56
C GLY A 233 -23.38 24.03 -13.05
N HIS A 234 -22.83 24.86 -12.16
CA HIS A 234 -21.97 26.00 -12.49
C HIS A 234 -20.64 25.95 -11.75
N TYR A 235 -19.94 24.82 -11.84
CA TYR A 235 -18.58 24.67 -11.34
C TYR A 235 -17.64 24.26 -12.47
N SER A 236 -16.43 24.79 -12.47
CA SER A 236 -15.40 24.50 -13.45
C SER A 236 -14.12 24.01 -12.77
N TRP A 237 -13.36 23.17 -13.44
CA TRP A 237 -12.19 22.51 -12.85
C TRP A 237 -10.99 22.56 -13.81
N ASP A 238 -9.79 22.68 -13.22
CA ASP A 238 -8.54 22.36 -13.90
C ASP A 238 -7.97 21.05 -13.35
N VAL A 239 -7.43 20.23 -14.24
CA VAL A 239 -6.56 19.10 -13.90
C VAL A 239 -5.22 19.27 -14.57
N THR A 240 -4.16 18.87 -13.88
CA THR A 240 -2.82 18.75 -14.48
C THR A 240 -2.35 17.31 -14.42
N PHE A 241 -2.02 16.75 -15.58
CA PHE A 241 -1.26 15.52 -15.72
C PHE A 241 0.19 15.85 -16.04
N GLN A 242 1.14 15.05 -15.55
CA GLN A 242 2.56 15.19 -15.88
C GLN A 242 3.14 13.83 -16.24
N ARG A 243 3.88 13.79 -17.36
CA ARG A 243 4.64 12.63 -17.78
C ARG A 243 5.78 12.32 -16.79
N THR A 244 6.03 11.06 -16.50
CA THR A 244 7.04 10.66 -15.48
C THR A 244 8.45 10.46 -16.01
N HIS A 245 8.61 10.33 -17.33
CA HIS A 245 9.89 10.08 -18.00
C HIS A 245 9.93 10.80 -19.35
#